data_AF-A0A1C5GEX5-F1
#
_entry.id   AF-A0A1C5GEX5-F1
#
_cell.length_a   1.000
_cell.length_b   1.000
_cell.length_c   1.000
_cell.angle_alpha   90.00
_cell.angle_beta   90.00
_cell.angle_gamma   90.00
#
_symmetry.space_group_name_H-M   'P 1'
#
loop_
_entity.id
_entity.type
_entity.pdbx_description
1 polymer ?
#
loop_
_entity_poly.entity_id
_entity_poly.type
_entity_poly.pdbx_seq_one_letter_code
_entity_poly.pdbx_strand_id
1 'polypeptide(L)'
;MSTPAGHSPQPFHHGPPPGGPWGAPVPPPVTRRIPEDQPFVVRPNVVKRGLLMMGVVLVLILPIACCAGLGVVNSADPQLRSQSVVGLLAVVGCLLALIAVPLGIQLWLIGSGGPVLALGPAGLWIRTRPTRGQAIWLPWEGVAQISRRRWSLEKMLVVTPRDARVLQNLGAFTALDGAALNAFYGSGLVATLNFADRPEAEIMAAVAHYSAGRCQLT
;
A
#
# COMPACT_ATOMS: atom_id res chain seq x y z
N MET A 1 49.19 5.62 11.19
CA MET A 1 48.79 5.63 9.76
C MET A 1 47.69 4.60 9.58
N SER A 2 46.44 5.04 9.48
CA SER A 2 45.29 4.19 9.22
C SER A 2 44.45 4.88 8.15
N THR A 3 44.51 4.34 6.93
CA THR A 3 43.67 4.72 5.79
C THR A 3 42.20 4.42 6.09
N PRO A 4 41.25 5.33 5.84
CA PRO A 4 39.83 5.02 5.96
C PRO A 4 39.41 4.07 4.84
N ALA A 5 38.65 3.04 5.20
CA ALA A 5 38.11 2.04 4.29
C ALA A 5 37.29 2.72 3.18
N GLY A 6 37.67 2.44 1.93
CA GLY A 6 37.00 2.93 0.74
C GLY A 6 35.55 2.46 0.66
N HIS A 7 34.68 3.36 0.21
CA HIS A 7 33.33 3.00 -0.24
C HIS A 7 33.45 2.05 -1.43
N SER A 8 32.91 0.83 -1.28
CA SER A 8 32.71 -0.07 -2.41
C SER A 8 31.67 0.55 -3.35
N PRO A 9 31.96 0.75 -4.65
CA PRO A 9 30.95 1.18 -5.60
C PRO A 9 29.88 0.09 -5.76
N GLN A 10 28.61 0.46 -5.57
CA GLN A 10 27.48 -0.40 -5.87
C GLN A 10 27.51 -0.75 -7.37
N PRO A 11 27.38 -2.04 -7.75
CA PRO A 11 27.29 -2.40 -9.16
C PRO A 11 25.96 -1.91 -9.74
N PHE A 12 26.03 -1.16 -10.84
CA PHE A 12 24.90 -0.87 -11.70
C PHE A 12 24.26 -2.19 -12.18
N HIS A 13 23.08 -2.55 -11.67
CA HIS A 13 22.37 -3.77 -12.06
C HIS A 13 21.60 -3.59 -13.37
N HIS A 14 22.29 -3.81 -14.49
CA HIS A 14 21.65 -4.19 -15.75
C HIS A 14 21.31 -5.69 -15.72
N GLY A 15 20.04 -6.03 -15.47
CA GLY A 15 19.47 -7.37 -15.71
C GLY A 15 20.03 -8.53 -14.85
N PRO A 16 19.31 -9.68 -14.79
CA PRO A 16 19.86 -10.90 -14.21
C PRO A 16 21.02 -11.44 -15.09
N PRO A 17 22.01 -12.14 -14.51
CA PRO A 17 23.10 -12.75 -15.26
C PRO A 17 22.57 -13.80 -16.27
N PRO A 18 23.25 -14.01 -17.42
CA PRO A 18 22.85 -15.02 -18.40
C PRO A 18 22.85 -16.41 -17.76
N GLY A 19 21.69 -17.07 -17.75
CA GLY A 19 21.56 -18.43 -17.23
C GLY A 19 22.25 -19.45 -18.13
N GLY A 20 23.14 -20.26 -17.57
CA GLY A 20 23.70 -21.44 -18.24
C GLY A 20 22.62 -22.52 -18.47
N PRO A 21 22.86 -23.47 -19.41
CA PRO A 21 21.83 -24.34 -19.98
C PRO A 21 21.17 -25.36 -19.02
N TRP A 22 21.54 -25.40 -17.73
CA TRP A 22 21.06 -26.39 -16.76
C TRP A 22 20.75 -25.80 -15.36
N GLY A 23 20.45 -24.51 -15.26
CA GLY A 23 20.07 -23.88 -14.00
C GLY A 23 18.57 -24.04 -13.70
N ALA A 24 18.21 -24.48 -12.50
CA ALA A 24 16.85 -24.30 -11.98
C ALA A 24 16.45 -22.82 -12.08
N PRO A 25 15.15 -22.48 -12.27
CA PRO A 25 14.72 -21.09 -12.37
C PRO A 25 15.22 -20.30 -11.16
N VAL A 26 16.08 -19.31 -11.39
CA VAL A 26 16.57 -18.45 -10.31
C VAL A 26 15.36 -17.72 -9.73
N PRO A 27 15.11 -17.79 -8.40
CA PRO A 27 14.00 -17.08 -7.81
C PRO A 27 14.14 -15.57 -8.09
N PRO A 28 13.05 -14.87 -8.37
CA PRO A 28 13.12 -13.44 -8.64
C PRO A 28 13.77 -12.69 -7.46
N PRO A 29 14.56 -11.64 -7.74
CA PRO A 29 15.19 -10.86 -6.69
C PRO A 29 14.13 -10.20 -5.81
N VAL A 30 14.37 -10.30 -4.51
CA VAL A 30 13.51 -9.76 -3.46
C VAL A 30 14.33 -8.75 -2.66
N THR A 31 13.78 -7.56 -2.44
CA THR A 31 14.43 -6.49 -1.69
C THR A 31 13.49 -5.94 -0.62
N ARG A 32 14.03 -5.31 0.43
CA ARG A 32 13.20 -4.69 1.47
C ARG A 32 12.42 -3.48 0.94
N ARG A 33 12.97 -2.79 -0.06
CA ARG A 33 12.43 -1.55 -0.61
C ARG A 33 12.63 -1.53 -2.12
N ILE A 34 11.60 -1.12 -2.85
CA ILE A 34 11.68 -0.93 -4.29
C ILE A 34 12.80 0.09 -4.59
N PRO A 35 13.73 -0.22 -5.50
CA PRO A 35 14.74 0.74 -5.96
C PRO A 35 14.08 2.01 -6.50
N GLU A 36 14.58 3.18 -6.08
CA GLU A 36 13.97 4.48 -6.47
C GLU A 36 14.46 5.01 -7.83
N ASP A 37 15.50 4.39 -8.39
CA ASP A 37 16.15 4.72 -9.67
C ASP A 37 15.40 4.15 -10.90
N GLN A 38 14.20 3.61 -10.71
CA GLN A 38 13.41 3.05 -11.78
C GLN A 38 12.77 4.15 -12.64
N PRO A 39 12.56 3.92 -13.95
CA PRO A 39 12.02 4.91 -14.87
C PRO A 39 10.65 5.48 -14.47
N PHE A 40 9.79 4.66 -13.86
CA PHE A 40 8.50 5.07 -13.35
C PHE A 40 8.25 4.47 -11.97
N VAL A 41 7.96 5.32 -10.99
CA VAL A 41 7.81 4.93 -9.57
C VAL A 41 6.51 5.47 -9.02
N VAL A 42 5.76 4.61 -8.33
CA VAL A 42 4.49 4.94 -7.68
C VAL A 42 4.62 4.81 -6.17
N ARG A 43 4.25 5.87 -5.46
CA ARG A 43 4.28 5.94 -4.00
C ARG A 43 2.86 6.01 -3.44
N PRO A 44 2.64 5.53 -2.21
CA PRO A 44 1.37 5.73 -1.52
C PRO A 44 1.20 7.22 -1.17
N ASN A 45 0.05 7.78 -1.52
CA ASN A 45 -0.36 9.11 -1.10
C ASN A 45 -1.11 9.01 0.23
N VAL A 46 -0.36 9.16 1.33
CA VAL A 46 -0.89 9.09 2.70
C VAL A 46 -1.87 10.23 3.00
N VAL A 47 -1.70 11.40 2.38
CA VAL A 47 -2.60 12.54 2.57
C VAL A 47 -3.98 12.21 2.00
N LYS A 48 -4.03 11.71 0.76
CA LYS A 48 -5.30 11.33 0.12
C LYS A 48 -6.03 10.23 0.90
N ARG A 49 -5.28 9.25 1.40
CA ARG A 49 -5.84 8.17 2.20
C ARG A 49 -6.32 8.66 3.58
N GLY A 50 -5.53 9.51 4.23
CA GLY A 50 -5.88 10.11 5.51
C GLY A 50 -7.13 11.00 5.41
N LEU A 51 -7.23 11.82 4.37
CA LEU A 51 -8.42 12.64 4.11
C LEU A 51 -9.68 11.79 3.93
N LEU A 52 -9.60 10.68 3.19
CA LEU A 52 -10.75 9.78 3.06
C LEU A 52 -11.13 9.18 4.41
N MET A 53 -10.16 8.63 5.15
CA MET A 53 -10.40 8.02 6.46
C MET A 53 -11.04 9.04 7.43
N MET A 54 -10.51 10.27 7.48
CA MET A 54 -11.08 11.35 8.28
C MET A 54 -12.50 11.71 7.84
N GLY A 55 -12.77 11.77 6.53
CA GLY A 55 -14.11 12.00 6.00
C GLY A 55 -15.10 10.91 6.44
N VAL A 56 -14.70 9.64 6.38
CA VAL A 56 -15.53 8.52 6.85
C VAL A 56 -15.80 8.61 8.35
N VAL A 57 -14.77 8.88 9.15
CA VAL A 57 -14.91 9.06 10.61
C VAL A 57 -15.86 10.21 10.93
N LEU A 58 -15.73 11.34 10.24
CA LEU A 58 -16.60 12.49 10.44
C LEU A 58 -18.07 12.15 10.15
N VAL A 59 -18.34 11.47 9.02
CA VAL A 59 -19.71 11.04 8.65
C VAL A 59 -20.32 10.11 9.70
N LEU A 60 -19.53 9.27 10.36
CA LEU A 60 -20.02 8.35 11.40
C LEU A 60 -20.22 9.02 12.76
N ILE A 61 -19.31 9.91 13.17
CA ILE A 61 -19.36 10.54 14.50
C ILE A 61 -20.33 11.72 14.54
N LEU A 62 -20.41 12.50 13.46
CA LEU A 62 -21.16 13.75 13.43
C LEU A 62 -22.64 13.57 13.81
N PRO A 63 -23.40 12.59 13.30
CA PRO A 63 -24.80 12.39 13.69
C PRO A 63 -24.96 12.06 15.18
N ILE A 64 -24.06 11.24 15.72
CA ILE A 64 -24.06 10.86 17.15
C ILE A 64 -23.81 12.09 18.01
N ALA A 65 -22.79 12.87 17.66
CA ALA A 65 -22.46 14.12 18.34
C ALA A 65 -23.60 15.15 18.27
N CYS A 66 -24.27 15.27 17.12
CA CYS A 66 -25.43 16.13 16.95
C CYS A 66 -26.61 15.71 17.84
N CYS A 67 -26.97 14.42 17.85
CA CYS A 67 -28.06 13.91 18.70
C CYS A 67 -27.76 14.09 20.19
N ALA A 68 -26.53 13.77 20.61
CA ALA A 68 -26.09 13.97 21.99
C ALA A 68 -26.11 15.45 22.39
N GLY A 69 -25.63 16.34 21.50
CA GLY A 69 -25.67 17.78 21.71
C GLY A 69 -27.10 18.32 21.88
N LEU A 70 -28.04 17.90 21.03
CA LEU A 70 -29.45 18.28 21.16
C LEU A 70 -30.07 17.81 22.49
N GLY A 71 -29.74 16.60 22.95
CA GLY A 71 -30.17 16.10 24.25
C GLY A 71 -29.67 16.95 25.42
N VAL A 72 -28.41 17.39 25.36
CA VAL A 72 -27.82 18.27 26.37
C VAL A 72 -28.47 19.66 26.36
N VAL A 73 -28.68 20.25 25.17
CA VAL A 73 -29.27 21.60 25.03
C VAL A 73 -30.72 21.63 25.57
N ASN A 74 -31.48 20.55 25.43
CA ASN A 74 -32.86 20.46 25.90
C ASN A 74 -33.02 20.13 27.40
N SER A 75 -31.93 19.94 28.14
CA SER A 75 -32.00 19.69 29.59
C SER A 75 -32.43 20.94 30.36
N ALA A 76 -33.49 20.85 31.18
CA ALA A 76 -34.01 21.99 31.94
C ALA A 76 -33.14 22.38 33.16
N ASP A 77 -32.39 21.43 33.70
CA ASP A 77 -31.53 21.61 34.87
C ASP A 77 -30.10 22.06 34.46
N PRO A 78 -29.65 23.25 34.86
CA PRO A 78 -28.33 23.78 34.53
C PRO A 78 -27.16 22.95 35.07
N GLN A 79 -27.34 22.29 36.22
CA GLN A 79 -26.29 21.51 36.88
C GLN A 79 -26.12 20.14 36.23
N LEU A 80 -27.24 19.49 35.85
CA LEU A 80 -27.20 18.30 35.01
C LEU A 80 -26.65 18.60 33.62
N ARG A 81 -26.96 19.78 33.06
CA ARG A 81 -26.43 20.21 31.76
C ARG A 81 -24.91 20.30 31.77
N SER A 82 -24.32 20.96 32.76
CA SER A 82 -22.86 21.15 32.83
C SER A 82 -22.11 19.83 33.01
N GLN A 83 -22.60 18.95 33.88
CA GLN A 83 -22.05 17.59 34.04
C GLN A 83 -22.18 16.77 32.76
N SER A 84 -23.31 16.89 32.05
CA SER A 84 -23.54 16.19 30.78
C SER A 84 -22.61 16.69 29.66
N VAL A 85 -22.32 17.99 29.59
CA VAL A 85 -21.33 18.54 28.64
C VAL A 85 -19.95 17.96 28.90
N VAL A 86 -19.49 17.98 30.16
CA VAL A 86 -18.16 17.45 30.52
C VAL A 86 -18.07 15.96 30.22
N GLY A 87 -19.09 15.18 30.60
CA GLY A 87 -19.18 13.76 30.29
C GLY A 87 -19.16 13.48 28.79
N LEU A 88 -19.93 14.25 28.01
CA LEU A 88 -19.97 14.13 26.56
C LEU A 88 -18.60 14.43 25.93
N LEU A 89 -17.93 15.51 26.35
CA LEU A 89 -16.59 15.85 25.85
C LEU A 89 -15.57 14.76 26.19
N ALA A 90 -15.63 14.19 27.39
CA ALA A 90 -14.75 13.08 27.79
C ALA A 90 -15.00 11.84 26.92
N VAL A 91 -16.27 11.45 26.71
CA VAL A 91 -16.63 10.29 25.87
C VAL A 91 -16.20 10.50 24.42
N VAL A 92 -16.48 11.68 23.85
CA VAL A 92 -16.08 12.02 22.47
C VAL A 92 -14.56 12.03 22.35
N GLY A 93 -13.85 12.60 23.32
CA GLY A 93 -12.38 12.60 23.34
C GLY A 93 -11.80 11.18 23.38
N CYS A 94 -12.31 10.31 24.25
CA CYS A 94 -11.91 8.91 24.30
C CYS A 94 -12.19 8.17 22.99
N LEU A 95 -13.36 8.38 22.40
CA LEU A 95 -13.75 7.75 21.14
C LEU A 95 -12.88 8.23 19.98
N LEU A 96 -12.59 9.54 19.91
CA LEU A 96 -11.66 10.10 18.93
C LEU A 96 -10.26 9.50 19.08
N ALA A 97 -9.74 9.37 20.31
CA ALA A 97 -8.43 8.76 20.54
C ALA A 97 -8.40 7.27 20.12
N LEU A 98 -9.43 6.50 20.49
CA LEU A 98 -9.57 5.09 20.11
C LEU A 98 -9.64 4.87 18.60
N ILE A 99 -10.11 5.86 17.84
CA ILE A 99 -10.18 5.80 16.37
C ILE A 99 -8.90 6.37 15.74
N ALA A 100 -8.41 7.52 16.20
CA ALA A 100 -7.29 8.22 15.60
C ALA A 100 -5.97 7.45 15.75
N VAL A 101 -5.73 6.80 16.89
CA VAL A 101 -4.51 6.01 17.13
C VAL A 101 -4.36 4.86 16.14
N PRO A 102 -5.32 3.92 15.98
CA PRO A 102 -5.17 2.83 15.02
C PRO A 102 -5.09 3.34 13.57
N LEU A 103 -5.83 4.39 13.22
CA LEU A 103 -5.73 5.01 11.89
C LEU A 103 -4.35 5.63 11.64
N GLY A 104 -3.79 6.31 12.64
CA GLY A 104 -2.44 6.87 12.58
C GLY A 104 -1.37 5.79 12.38
N ILE A 105 -1.47 4.69 13.14
CA ILE A 105 -0.59 3.53 12.99
C ILE A 105 -0.72 2.93 11.59
N GLN A 106 -1.95 2.75 11.10
CA GLN A 106 -2.20 2.22 9.77
C GLN A 106 -1.57 3.10 8.68
N LEU A 107 -1.80 4.42 8.71
CA LEU A 107 -1.21 5.37 7.76
C LEU A 107 0.32 5.39 7.82
N TRP A 108 0.89 5.29 9.01
CA TRP A 108 2.34 5.20 9.20
C TRP A 108 2.93 3.92 8.59
N LEU A 109 2.29 2.77 8.78
CA LEU A 109 2.71 1.51 8.15
C LEU A 109 2.69 1.61 6.61
N ILE A 110 1.62 2.21 6.08
CA ILE A 110 1.47 2.41 4.62
C ILE A 110 2.53 3.36 4.06
N GLY A 111 2.83 4.45 4.75
CA GLY A 111 3.76 5.48 4.29
C GLY A 111 5.23 5.11 4.46
N SER A 112 5.59 4.43 5.55
CA SER A 112 6.99 4.18 5.92
C SER A 112 7.73 3.18 5.02
N GLY A 113 7.01 2.42 4.19
CA GLY A 113 7.63 1.46 3.28
C GLY A 113 8.36 2.11 2.10
N GLY A 114 7.97 3.30 1.64
CA GLY A 114 8.44 3.84 0.34
C GLY A 114 7.59 3.36 -0.84
N PRO A 115 8.15 3.27 -2.07
CA PRO A 115 7.34 2.96 -3.26
C PRO A 115 6.65 1.60 -3.19
N VAL A 116 5.51 1.50 -3.86
CA VAL A 116 4.66 0.29 -3.91
C VAL A 116 4.66 -0.40 -5.27
N LEU A 117 4.99 0.35 -6.32
CA LEU A 117 5.15 -0.14 -7.68
C LEU A 117 6.26 0.66 -8.34
N ALA A 118 7.11 -0.02 -9.10
CA ALA A 118 7.97 0.64 -10.07
C ALA A 118 8.01 -0.16 -11.36
N LEU A 119 8.11 0.55 -12.49
CA LEU A 119 8.03 -0.01 -13.82
C LEU A 119 9.28 0.39 -14.61
N GLY A 120 9.76 -0.54 -15.44
CA GLY A 120 10.81 -0.28 -16.40
C GLY A 120 10.75 -1.23 -17.60
N PRO A 121 11.61 -1.05 -18.60
CA PRO A 121 11.60 -1.85 -19.82
C PRO A 121 11.81 -3.36 -19.58
N ALA A 122 12.56 -3.72 -18.53
CA ALA A 122 12.88 -5.10 -18.21
C ALA A 122 11.80 -5.81 -17.37
N GLY A 123 10.97 -5.06 -16.63
CA GLY A 123 10.00 -5.66 -15.71
C GLY A 123 9.38 -4.64 -14.78
N LEU A 124 8.80 -5.15 -13.69
CA LEU A 124 8.21 -4.35 -12.62
C LEU A 124 8.71 -4.79 -11.26
N TRP A 125 8.80 -3.85 -10.33
CA TRP A 125 8.87 -4.11 -8.90
C TRP A 125 7.50 -3.87 -8.29
N ILE A 126 7.05 -4.78 -7.44
CA ILE A 126 5.79 -4.61 -6.70
C ILE A 126 5.98 -5.03 -5.25
N ARG A 127 5.31 -4.31 -4.35
CA ARG A 127 5.29 -4.65 -2.93
C ARG A 127 3.87 -4.84 -2.42
N THR A 128 3.66 -5.99 -1.81
CA THR A 128 2.48 -6.40 -1.04
C THR A 128 2.20 -5.39 0.09
N ARG A 129 0.96 -4.90 0.22
CA ARG A 129 0.52 -3.97 1.29
C ARG A 129 -0.14 -4.76 2.44
N PRO A 130 -0.18 -4.28 3.71
CA PRO A 130 0.19 -2.96 4.23
C PRO A 130 1.41 -2.96 5.16
N THR A 131 2.03 -4.10 5.45
CA THR A 131 3.20 -4.16 6.32
C THR A 131 4.48 -3.84 5.55
N ARG A 132 5.61 -3.73 6.25
CA ARG A 132 6.96 -3.56 5.69
C ARG A 132 7.43 -4.85 4.97
N GLY A 133 6.54 -5.47 4.21
CA GLY A 133 6.79 -6.65 3.40
C GLY A 133 7.85 -6.38 2.34
N GLN A 134 8.31 -7.46 1.73
CA GLN A 134 9.36 -7.37 0.74
C GLN A 134 8.79 -6.96 -0.62
N ALA A 135 9.57 -6.19 -1.36
CA ALA A 135 9.35 -5.92 -2.77
C ALA A 135 9.91 -7.06 -3.61
N ILE A 136 9.14 -7.48 -4.60
CA ILE A 136 9.55 -8.52 -5.55
C ILE A 136 9.71 -7.90 -6.93
N TRP A 137 10.77 -8.29 -7.63
CA TRP A 137 10.93 -7.98 -9.03
C TRP A 137 10.33 -9.07 -9.90
N LEU A 138 9.59 -8.69 -10.94
CA LEU A 138 9.06 -9.61 -11.93
C LEU A 138 9.46 -9.13 -13.32
N PRO A 139 10.09 -9.99 -14.14
CA PRO A 139 10.21 -9.71 -15.57
C PRO A 139 8.81 -9.72 -16.19
N TRP A 140 8.61 -8.98 -17.28
CA TRP A 140 7.31 -8.91 -17.95
C TRP A 140 6.83 -10.28 -18.42
N GLU A 141 7.76 -11.14 -18.83
CA GLU A 141 7.54 -12.52 -19.24
C GLU A 141 7.03 -13.38 -18.07
N GLY A 142 7.34 -13.01 -16.82
CA GLY A 142 6.87 -13.66 -15.60
C GLY A 142 5.49 -13.19 -15.14
N VAL A 143 4.90 -12.19 -15.80
CA VAL A 143 3.57 -11.66 -15.49
C VAL A 143 2.54 -12.28 -16.43
N ALA A 144 1.50 -12.91 -15.87
CA ALA A 144 0.40 -13.47 -16.65
C ALA A 144 -0.57 -12.35 -17.05
N GLN A 145 -1.00 -11.60 -16.04
CA GLN A 145 -2.06 -10.61 -16.18
C GLN A 145 -1.85 -9.47 -15.18
N ILE A 146 -2.19 -8.27 -15.62
CA ILE A 146 -2.39 -7.11 -14.75
C ILE A 146 -3.84 -6.69 -14.87
N SER A 147 -4.54 -6.65 -13.73
CA SER A 147 -5.94 -6.25 -13.69
C SER A 147 -6.19 -5.07 -12.77
N ARG A 148 -7.22 -4.30 -13.06
CA ARG A 148 -7.75 -3.29 -12.14
C ARG A 148 -8.90 -3.90 -11.35
N ARG A 149 -8.76 -3.94 -10.03
CA ARG A 149 -9.82 -4.39 -9.13
C ARG A 149 -10.21 -3.27 -8.18
N ARG A 150 -11.51 -3.17 -7.90
CA ARG A 150 -12.04 -2.27 -6.89
C ARG A 150 -12.67 -3.09 -5.78
N TRP A 151 -12.29 -2.80 -4.54
CA TRP A 151 -12.98 -3.31 -3.37
C TRP A 151 -13.36 -2.13 -2.48
N SER A 152 -14.67 -1.94 -2.28
CA SER A 152 -15.22 -0.76 -1.62
C SER A 152 -14.70 0.55 -2.25
N LEU A 153 -14.03 1.41 -1.46
CA LEU A 153 -13.46 2.67 -1.88
C LEU A 153 -12.01 2.55 -2.39
N GLU A 154 -11.39 1.37 -2.32
CA GLU A 154 -10.03 1.13 -2.78
C GLU A 154 -10.00 0.57 -4.20
N LYS A 155 -9.20 1.20 -5.06
CA LYS A 155 -8.82 0.67 -6.36
C LYS A 155 -7.37 0.20 -6.34
N MET A 156 -7.15 -1.00 -6.81
CA MET A 156 -5.86 -1.67 -6.83
C MET A 156 -5.51 -2.12 -8.23
N LEU A 157 -4.23 -1.99 -8.55
CA LEU A 157 -3.57 -2.71 -9.64
C LEU A 157 -3.16 -4.07 -9.07
N VAL A 158 -3.61 -5.13 -9.71
CA VAL A 158 -3.41 -6.51 -9.27
C VAL A 158 -2.53 -7.20 -10.29
N VAL A 159 -1.38 -7.71 -9.85
CA VAL A 159 -0.45 -8.46 -10.68
C VAL A 159 -0.62 -9.94 -10.40
N THR A 160 -0.95 -10.70 -11.44
CA THR A 160 -1.01 -12.16 -11.39
C THR A 160 0.28 -12.70 -12.02
N PRO A 161 1.19 -13.32 -11.24
CA PRO A 161 2.38 -13.94 -11.81
C PRO A 161 2.01 -15.20 -12.61
N ARG A 162 2.82 -15.57 -13.60
CA ARG A 162 2.65 -16.84 -14.34
C ARG A 162 2.93 -18.05 -13.48
N ASP A 163 3.91 -17.94 -12.58
CA ASP A 163 4.24 -18.96 -11.59
C ASP A 163 3.85 -18.48 -10.19
N ALA A 164 2.88 -19.16 -9.56
CA ALA A 164 2.41 -18.83 -8.23
C ALA A 164 3.45 -19.14 -7.12
N ARG A 165 4.43 -20.02 -7.39
CA ARG A 165 5.49 -20.37 -6.43
C ARG A 165 6.39 -19.19 -6.09
N VAL A 166 6.44 -18.21 -6.98
CA VAL A 166 7.13 -16.94 -6.78
C VAL A 166 6.68 -16.21 -5.50
N LEU A 167 5.44 -16.46 -5.05
CA LEU A 167 4.91 -15.88 -3.81
C LEU A 167 5.35 -16.62 -2.54
N GLN A 168 5.80 -17.88 -2.65
CA GLN A 168 6.19 -18.71 -1.50
C GLN A 168 7.52 -18.27 -0.88
N ASN A 169 8.36 -17.56 -1.66
CA ASN A 169 9.66 -17.06 -1.21
C ASN A 169 9.58 -15.71 -0.49
N LEU A 170 8.37 -15.18 -0.25
CA LEU A 170 8.15 -13.90 0.40
C LEU A 170 8.03 -14.12 1.91
N GLY A 171 8.82 -13.40 2.71
CA GLY A 171 8.88 -13.60 4.18
C GLY A 171 7.51 -13.51 4.87
N ALA A 172 7.41 -14.04 6.10
CA ALA A 172 6.13 -14.28 6.81
C ALA A 172 5.14 -13.11 6.81
N PHE A 173 5.60 -11.87 7.00
CA PHE A 173 4.75 -10.67 6.95
C PHE A 173 4.11 -10.46 5.56
N THR A 174 4.88 -10.69 4.51
CA THR A 174 4.43 -10.58 3.13
C THR A 174 3.47 -11.70 2.77
N ALA A 175 3.64 -12.90 3.33
CA ALA A 175 2.74 -14.03 3.14
C ALA A 175 1.36 -13.79 3.79
N LEU A 176 1.34 -13.26 5.02
CA LEU A 176 0.10 -12.90 5.72
C LEU A 176 -0.67 -11.81 4.98
N ASP A 177 0.03 -10.73 4.61
CA ASP A 177 -0.54 -9.65 3.80
C ASP A 177 -1.05 -10.16 2.45
N GLY A 178 -0.24 -10.99 1.79
CA GLY A 178 -0.57 -11.59 0.51
C GLY A 178 -1.80 -12.48 0.57
N ALA A 179 -2.00 -13.25 1.64
CA ALA A 179 -3.17 -14.10 1.82
C ALA A 179 -4.46 -13.27 1.95
N ALA A 180 -4.42 -12.21 2.78
CA ALA A 180 -5.57 -11.31 2.93
C ALA A 180 -5.89 -10.59 1.60
N LEU A 181 -4.88 -10.06 0.93
CA LEU A 181 -5.06 -9.40 -0.37
C LEU A 181 -5.53 -10.35 -1.46
N ASN A 182 -5.04 -11.59 -1.46
CA ASN A 182 -5.51 -12.61 -2.38
C ASN A 182 -7.01 -12.90 -2.19
N ALA A 183 -7.49 -12.95 -0.94
CA ALA A 183 -8.91 -13.14 -0.66
C ALA A 183 -9.79 -11.99 -1.20
N PHE A 184 -9.30 -10.75 -1.18
CA PHE A 184 -10.08 -9.59 -1.65
C PHE A 184 -9.93 -9.30 -3.16
N TYR A 185 -8.76 -9.58 -3.73
CA TYR A 185 -8.38 -9.10 -5.06
C TYR A 185 -7.95 -10.22 -6.04
N GLY A 186 -7.81 -11.46 -5.57
CA GLY A 186 -7.40 -12.61 -6.38
C GLY A 186 -5.88 -12.73 -6.62
N SER A 187 -5.06 -11.87 -6.02
CA SER A 187 -3.61 -12.01 -5.94
C SER A 187 -3.08 -11.29 -4.70
N GLY A 188 -1.95 -11.78 -4.16
CA GLY A 188 -1.21 -11.08 -3.10
C GLY A 188 -0.40 -9.88 -3.63
N LEU A 189 -0.10 -9.82 -4.92
CA LEU A 189 0.71 -8.73 -5.49
C LEU A 189 -0.20 -7.60 -5.96
N VAL A 190 -0.39 -6.61 -5.10
CA VAL A 190 -1.25 -5.46 -5.40
C VAL A 190 -0.55 -4.13 -5.09
N ALA A 191 -0.85 -3.14 -5.92
CA ALA A 191 -0.43 -1.75 -5.73
C ALA A 191 -1.64 -0.82 -5.77
N THR A 192 -1.61 0.26 -4.99
CA THR A 192 -2.74 1.20 -4.97
C THR A 192 -2.79 2.05 -6.23
N LEU A 193 -4.00 2.28 -6.75
CA LEU A 193 -4.24 3.16 -7.89
C LEU A 193 -4.80 4.50 -7.42
N ASN A 194 -5.90 4.48 -6.68
CA ASN A 194 -6.59 5.71 -6.31
C ASN A 194 -5.97 6.42 -5.11
N PHE A 195 -5.14 5.77 -4.29
CA PHE A 195 -4.33 6.39 -3.24
C PHE A 195 -2.85 6.41 -3.58
N ALA A 196 -2.52 6.46 -4.86
CA ALA A 196 -1.16 6.72 -5.33
C ALA A 196 -0.89 8.24 -5.38
N ASP A 197 0.40 8.59 -5.43
CA ASP A 197 0.90 9.93 -5.74
C ASP A 197 0.68 10.31 -7.22
N ARG A 198 0.60 9.31 -8.10
CA ARG A 198 0.27 9.44 -9.53
C ARG A 198 -1.22 9.15 -9.81
N PRO A 199 -1.82 9.80 -10.82
CA PRO A 199 -3.18 9.49 -11.25
C PRO A 199 -3.26 8.09 -11.88
N GLU A 200 -4.41 7.44 -11.72
CA GLU A 200 -4.67 6.08 -12.23
C GLU A 200 -4.37 5.94 -13.72
N ALA A 201 -4.77 6.94 -14.53
CA ALA A 201 -4.55 6.93 -15.98
C ALA A 201 -3.05 6.94 -16.35
N GLU A 202 -2.22 7.72 -15.63
CA GLU A 202 -0.78 7.77 -15.85
C GLU A 202 -0.12 6.44 -15.47
N ILE A 203 -0.53 5.84 -14.35
CA ILE A 203 -0.03 4.52 -13.93
C ILE A 203 -0.38 3.47 -14.99
N MET A 204 -1.62 3.42 -15.46
CA MET A 204 -2.04 2.42 -16.44
C MET A 204 -1.39 2.67 -17.82
N ALA A 205 -1.17 3.92 -18.21
CA ALA A 205 -0.43 4.26 -19.42
C ALA A 205 1.04 3.79 -19.32
N ALA A 206 1.70 4.00 -18.17
CA ALA A 206 3.05 3.51 -17.94
C ALA A 206 3.11 1.98 -17.95
N VAL A 207 2.14 1.30 -17.35
CA VAL A 207 2.03 -0.16 -17.41
C VAL A 207 1.91 -0.65 -18.84
N ALA A 208 1.02 -0.05 -19.64
CA ALA A 208 0.86 -0.41 -21.04
C ALA A 208 2.12 -0.13 -21.86
N HIS A 209 2.80 0.99 -21.61
CA HIS A 209 4.03 1.38 -22.28
C HIS A 209 5.17 0.39 -22.00
N TYR A 210 5.47 0.10 -20.74
CA TYR A 210 6.60 -0.76 -20.37
C TYR A 210 6.33 -2.25 -20.58
N SER A 211 5.08 -2.70 -20.41
CA SER A 211 4.73 -4.09 -20.68
C SER A 211 4.85 -4.40 -22.17
N ALA A 212 4.61 -3.42 -23.05
CA ALA A 212 4.70 -3.55 -24.50
C ALA A 212 3.93 -4.78 -25.04
N GLY A 213 2.78 -5.10 -24.43
CA GLY A 213 1.94 -6.23 -24.81
C GLY A 213 2.40 -7.61 -24.35
N ARG A 214 3.47 -7.72 -23.54
CA ARG A 214 4.00 -9.00 -23.02
C ARG A 214 3.12 -9.67 -21.97
N CYS A 215 2.19 -8.92 -21.37
CA CYS A 215 1.21 -9.43 -20.42
C CYS A 215 -0.19 -8.91 -20.75
N GLN A 216 -1.20 -9.65 -20.29
CA GLN A 216 -2.59 -9.27 -20.50
C GLN A 216 -2.99 -8.12 -19.55
N LEU A 217 -3.66 -7.09 -20.08
CA LEU A 217 -4.19 -5.98 -19.30
C LEU A 217 -5.73 -6.02 -19.28
N THR A 218 -6.33 -5.87 -18.10
CA THR A 218 -7.79 -5.91 -17.88
C THR A 218 -8.29 -4.83 -16.94
#